data_AF-A0A936AYR1-F1
#
_entry.id   AF-A0A936AYR1-F1
#
_cell.length_a   1.000
_cell.length_b   1.000
_cell.length_c   1.000
_cell.angle_alpha   90.00
_cell.angle_beta   90.00
_cell.angle_gamma   90.00
#
_symmetry.space_group_name_H-M   'P 1'
#
loop_
_entity.id
_entity.type
_entity.pdbx_description
1 polymer ?
#
loop_
_entity_poly.entity_id
_entity_poly.type
_entity_poly.pdbx_seq_one_letter_code
_entity_poly.pdbx_strand_id
1 'polypeptide(L)'
;MRDAIGVDVDLMVDCHSFFDVSLAIRVAARLEPYRLAWYEEPVAPERTEETREIRRRIQQPMAGGEILFGTRGLRRSAATRLST
;
A
#
# COMPACT_ATOMS: atom_id res chain seq x y z
N MET A 1 -4.74 -13.69 12.66
CA MET A 1 -3.82 -12.61 13.08
C MET A 1 -4.57 -11.50 13.82
N ARG A 2 -5.50 -10.77 13.18
CA ARG A 2 -6.28 -9.70 13.84
C ARG A 2 -6.90 -10.13 15.18
N ASP A 3 -7.50 -11.33 15.23
CA ASP A 3 -8.11 -11.86 16.46
C ASP A 3 -7.08 -12.18 17.56
N ALA A 4 -5.87 -12.59 17.16
CA ALA A 4 -4.83 -12.98 18.12
C ALA A 4 -4.17 -11.78 18.79
N ILE A 5 -4.06 -10.64 18.08
CA ILE A 5 -3.35 -9.46 18.57
C ILE A 5 -4.31 -8.39 19.14
N GLY A 6 -5.62 -8.46 18.83
CA GLY A 6 -6.67 -7.58 19.37
C GLY A 6 -6.59 -6.13 18.88
N VAL A 7 -7.72 -5.42 18.73
CA VAL A 7 -7.82 -4.15 17.94
C VAL A 7 -6.91 -2.99 18.36
N ASP A 8 -6.32 -3.03 19.55
CA ASP A 8 -5.43 -1.99 20.07
C ASP A 8 -4.03 -2.03 19.46
N VAL A 9 -3.69 -3.12 18.75
CA VAL A 9 -2.41 -3.26 18.03
C VAL A 9 -2.62 -2.93 16.54
N ASP A 10 -1.81 -2.03 16.01
CA ASP A 10 -1.77 -1.72 14.58
C ASP A 10 -1.34 -2.95 13.77
N LEU A 11 -1.99 -3.18 12.64
CA LEU A 11 -1.70 -4.29 11.73
C LEU A 11 -1.35 -3.72 10.36
N MET A 12 -0.20 -4.14 9.83
CA MET A 12 0.30 -3.70 8.53
C MET A 12 0.49 -4.92 7.63
N VAL A 13 0.37 -4.71 6.31
CA VAL A 13 0.65 -5.73 5.30
C VAL A 13 1.56 -5.12 4.25
N ASP A 14 2.68 -5.80 4.00
CA ASP A 14 3.63 -5.47 2.95
C ASP A 14 3.58 -6.52 1.85
N CYS A 15 3.38 -6.06 0.61
CA CYS A 15 3.21 -6.90 -0.57
C CYS A 15 4.51 -7.08 -1.39
N HIS A 16 5.58 -6.33 -1.08
CA HIS A 16 6.88 -6.41 -1.75
C HIS A 16 6.77 -6.41 -3.29
N SER A 17 5.95 -5.53 -3.87
CA SER A 17 5.78 -5.36 -5.31
C SER A 17 5.26 -6.59 -6.09
N PHE A 18 4.67 -7.60 -5.43
CA PHE A 18 4.33 -8.86 -6.08
C PHE A 18 2.98 -8.90 -6.83
N PHE A 19 2.16 -7.85 -6.77
CA PHE A 19 0.84 -7.87 -7.39
C PHE A 19 0.77 -7.10 -8.72
N ASP A 20 -0.29 -7.36 -9.46
CA ASP A 20 -0.83 -6.44 -10.46
C ASP A 20 -1.96 -5.58 -9.86
N VAL A 21 -2.44 -4.58 -10.59
CA VAL A 21 -3.51 -3.68 -10.14
C VAL A 21 -4.78 -4.43 -9.74
N SER A 22 -5.20 -5.44 -10.51
CA SER A 22 -6.44 -6.17 -10.27
C SER A 22 -6.35 -7.01 -9.00
N LEU A 23 -5.24 -7.72 -8.82
CA LEU A 23 -4.96 -8.49 -7.62
C LEU A 23 -4.83 -7.58 -6.40
N ALA A 24 -4.10 -6.47 -6.51
CA ALA A 24 -3.93 -5.52 -5.42
C ALA A 24 -5.27 -5.00 -4.88
N ILE A 25 -6.20 -4.64 -5.76
CA ILE A 25 -7.55 -4.18 -5.36
C ILE A 25 -8.35 -5.31 -4.72
N ARG A 26 -8.32 -6.52 -5.29
CA ARG A 26 -9.05 -7.69 -4.75
C ARG A 26 -8.54 -8.13 -3.38
N VAL A 27 -7.23 -8.01 -3.15
CA VAL A 27 -6.59 -8.30 -1.86
C VAL A 27 -6.95 -7.21 -0.87
N ALA A 28 -6.81 -5.93 -1.24
CA ALA A 28 -7.24 -4.82 -0.39
C ALA A 28 -8.70 -4.95 0.05
N ALA A 29 -9.64 -5.22 -0.86
CA ALA A 29 -11.05 -5.42 -0.50
C ALA A 29 -11.26 -6.56 0.53
N ARG A 30 -10.48 -7.65 0.43
CA ARG A 30 -10.54 -8.76 1.42
C ARG A 30 -9.92 -8.38 2.76
N LEU A 31 -9.00 -7.43 2.76
CA LEU A 31 -8.30 -6.98 3.96
C LEU A 31 -9.01 -5.82 4.68
N GLU A 32 -10.01 -5.18 4.06
CA GLU A 32 -10.76 -4.06 4.66
C GLU A 32 -11.28 -4.33 6.09
N PRO A 33 -11.88 -5.51 6.39
CA PRO A 33 -12.40 -5.78 7.74
C PRO A 33 -11.32 -5.78 8.84
N TYR A 34 -10.05 -5.96 8.49
CA TYR A 34 -8.95 -6.04 9.45
C TYR A 34 -8.39 -4.68 9.87
N ARG A 35 -8.84 -3.59 9.22
CA ARG A 35 -8.48 -2.20 9.56
C ARG A 35 -6.96 -2.01 9.62
N LEU A 36 -6.31 -2.26 8.49
CA LEU A 36 -4.86 -2.10 8.39
C LEU A 36 -4.44 -0.66 8.65
N ALA A 37 -3.33 -0.48 9.37
CA ALA A 37 -2.67 0.81 9.51
C ALA A 37 -2.06 1.25 8.17
N TRP A 38 -1.46 0.32 7.41
CA TRP A 38 -1.12 0.54 6.00
C TRP A 38 -1.07 -0.75 5.18
N TYR A 39 -1.22 -0.56 3.87
CA TYR A 39 -1.07 -1.55 2.81
C TYR A 39 0.09 -1.14 1.91
N GLU A 40 1.23 -1.82 2.05
CA GLU A 40 2.52 -1.40 1.52
C GLU A 40 2.87 -2.08 0.20
N GLU A 41 3.40 -1.26 -0.70
CA GLU A 41 4.02 -1.63 -1.98
C GLU A 41 3.32 -2.77 -2.75
N PRO A 42 2.02 -2.65 -3.11
CA PRO A 42 1.34 -3.70 -3.89
C PRO A 42 1.93 -3.90 -5.30
N VAL A 43 2.49 -2.84 -5.88
CA VAL A 43 3.12 -2.83 -7.20
C VAL A 43 4.45 -2.09 -7.12
N ALA A 44 5.34 -2.37 -8.07
CA ALA A 44 6.65 -1.72 -8.16
C ALA A 44 6.54 -0.19 -8.11
N PRO A 45 7.39 0.51 -7.33
CA PRO A 45 7.27 1.95 -7.09
C PRO A 45 7.54 2.81 -8.33
N GLU A 46 8.17 2.25 -9.37
CA GLU A 46 8.31 2.91 -10.66
C GLU A 46 6.97 3.03 -11.41
N ARG A 47 6.00 2.16 -11.09
CA ARG A 47 4.66 2.08 -11.69
C ARG A 47 3.70 3.04 -11.00
N THR A 48 4.05 4.33 -11.04
CA THR A 48 3.33 5.39 -10.33
C THR A 48 1.87 5.52 -10.74
N GLU A 49 1.52 5.25 -12.01
CA GLU A 49 0.12 5.35 -12.44
C GLU A 49 -0.73 4.19 -11.93
N GLU A 50 -0.18 2.96 -11.95
CA GLU A 50 -0.82 1.78 -11.33
C GLU A 50 -1.03 2.01 -9.83
N THR A 51 -0.04 2.60 -9.16
CA THR A 51 -0.16 2.97 -7.74
C THR A 51 -1.29 3.98 -7.51
N ARG A 52 -1.41 5.03 -8.34
CA ARG A 52 -2.53 5.99 -8.26
C ARG A 52 -3.87 5.31 -8.51
N GLU A 53 -3.92 4.39 -9.46
CA GLU A 53 -5.11 3.64 -9.82
C GLU A 53 -5.61 2.77 -8.65
N ILE A 54 -4.71 2.05 -7.98
CA ILE A 54 -5.01 1.30 -6.76
C ILE A 54 -5.50 2.24 -5.66
N ARG A 55 -4.76 3.34 -5.41
CA ARG A 55 -5.09 4.31 -4.37
C ARG A 55 -6.50 4.90 -4.52
N ARG A 56 -6.97 5.11 -5.76
CA ARG A 56 -8.31 5.62 -6.06
C ARG A 56 -9.44 4.63 -5.77
N ARG A 57 -9.13 3.35 -5.55
CA ARG A 57 -10.13 2.27 -5.47
C ARG A 57 -10.13 1.50 -4.15
N ILE A 58 -9.23 1.83 -3.23
CA ILE A 58 -9.13 1.17 -1.93
C ILE A 58 -9.24 2.20 -0.80
N GLN A 59 -9.69 1.76 0.37
CA GLN A 59 -9.84 2.62 1.56
C GLN A 59 -8.60 2.63 2.45
N GLN A 60 -7.78 1.58 2.38
CA GLN A 60 -6.58 1.44 3.19
C GLN A 60 -5.58 2.58 2.91
N PRO A 61 -4.92 3.11 3.95
CA PRO A 61 -3.70 3.88 3.78
C PRO A 61 -2.66 3.04 3.03
N MET A 62 -1.86 3.68 2.19
CA MET A 62 -0.83 3.02 1.40
C MET A 62 0.54 3.55 1.80
N ALA A 63 1.50 2.64 1.94
CA ALA A 63 2.90 2.95 2.23
C ALA A 63 3.83 2.38 1.15
N GLY A 64 5.09 2.82 1.18
CA GLY A 64 6.17 2.32 0.34
C GLY A 64 7.28 3.34 0.19
N GLY A 65 8.31 2.98 -0.57
CA GLY A 65 9.46 3.83 -0.86
C GLY A 65 10.80 3.26 -0.38
N GLU A 66 10.79 2.05 0.17
CA GLU A 66 11.93 1.30 0.68
C GLU A 66 13.05 1.09 -0.35
N ILE A 67 12.71 1.02 -1.64
CA ILE A 67 13.68 0.87 -2.72
C ILE A 67 13.98 2.18 -3.49
N LEU A 68 13.37 3.31 -3.10
CA LEU A 68 13.59 4.58 -3.78
C LEU A 68 14.95 5.18 -3.44
N PHE A 69 15.71 5.55 -4.47
CA PHE A 69 17.02 6.18 -4.29
C PHE A 69 17.00 7.69 -4.52
N GLY A 70 17.58 8.43 -3.56
CA GLY A 70 17.78 9.86 -3.62
C GLY A 70 16.50 10.70 -3.55
N THR A 71 16.67 12.01 -3.43
CA THR A 71 15.56 12.96 -3.28
C THR A 71 14.64 13.00 -4.49
N ARG A 72 15.16 12.73 -5.69
CA ARG A 72 14.38 12.67 -6.94
C ARG A 72 13.41 11.49 -6.95
N GLY A 73 13.86 10.30 -6.53
CA GLY A 73 13.01 9.11 -6.42
C GLY A 73 11.86 9.33 -5.44
N LEU A 74 12.20 9.81 -4.24
CA LEU A 74 11.21 10.12 -3.21
C LEU A 74 10.18 11.17 -3.67
N ARG A 75 10.62 12.26 -4.30
CA ARG A 75 9.71 13.30 -4.82
C ARG A 75 8.75 12.78 -5.89
N ARG A 76 9.23 11.89 -6.78
CA ARG A 76 8.40 11.27 -7.81
C ARG A 76 7.31 10.41 -7.18
N SER A 77 7.65 9.63 -6.15
CA SER A 77 6.69 8.80 -5.42
C SER A 77 5.71 9.64 -4.60
N ALA A 78 6.18 10.67 -3.88
CA ALA A 78 5.31 11.55 -3.09
C ALA A 78 4.23 12.26 -3.93
N ALA A 79 4.53 12.56 -5.20
CA ALA A 79 3.56 13.09 -6.16
C ALA A 79 2.40 12.13 -6.50
N THR A 80 2.46 10.88 -6.06
CA THR A 80 1.40 9.86 -6.18
C THR A 80 0.35 9.96 -5.06
N ARG A 81 0.59 10.80 -4.02
CA ARG A 81 -0.24 10.94 -2.80
C ARG A 81 -0.52 9.58 -2.14
N LEU A 82 0.54 8.97 -1.65
CA LEU A 82 0.46 7.91 -0.65
C LEU A 82 0.31 8.61 0.71
N SER A 83 -0.72 8.26 1.48
CA SER A 83 -0.91 8.81 2.83
C SER A 83 -0.10 7.94 3.80
N THR A 84 1.03 8.46 4.27
CA THR A 84 1.68 8.04 5.53
C THR A 84 0.81 8.41 6.73
#